data_AF-A0A078A3S9-F1
#
_entry.id   AF-A0A078A3S9-F1
#
_cell.length_a   1.000
_cell.length_b   1.000
_cell.length_c   1.000
_cell.angle_alpha   90.00
_cell.angle_beta   90.00
_cell.angle_gamma   90.00
#
_symmetry.space_group_name_H-M   'P 1'
#
loop_
_entity.id
_entity.type
_entity.pdbx_description
1 polymer ?
#
loop_
_entity_poly.entity_id
_entity_poly.type
_entity_poly.pdbx_seq_one_letter_code
_entity_poly.pdbx_strand_id
1 'polypeptide(L)'
;METTSLQSEHIPIDSKKAIIIDLLSGTAAGALSTLAGYPLDLIKFRQQVQQVSVIKASKQIFQEGRLSGFFKGSLSPVLGNIPINSLIFAANGFCNKQFNNQQTKLNEFQKIYLSGCFAGAVSLIAFVPTELIKVRIQDMHQQQNHLYKKVVDVPTFGIYFSSYNIYQKMFGMDPNSKISDQNVTFLVKKMLAGGLAGSTTWFFAYPFDVIKSVAQTERFINHSSFQIMRHLHREHGLSIYHQGLMSCLTRAFVVNSFCFVIYEYCCQQLNHML
;
A
#
# COMPACT_ATOMS: atom_id res chain seq x y z
N MET A 1 -33.78 -22.15 42.18
CA MET A 1 -32.63 -21.34 41.73
C MET A 1 -31.68 -22.31 41.05
N GLU A 2 -32.00 -22.64 39.80
CA GLU A 2 -31.28 -23.63 39.01
C GLU A 2 -30.42 -22.92 37.96
N THR A 3 -29.20 -23.43 37.87
CA THR A 3 -28.18 -23.26 36.86
C THR A 3 -28.75 -23.18 35.42
N THR A 4 -28.47 -22.09 34.71
CA THR A 4 -28.57 -22.04 33.24
C THR A 4 -27.16 -21.92 32.66
N SER A 5 -26.63 -23.07 32.25
CA SER A 5 -25.62 -23.20 31.20
C SER A 5 -26.22 -22.75 29.86
N LEU A 6 -25.36 -22.54 28.84
CA LEU A 6 -25.65 -22.17 27.43
C LEU A 6 -25.61 -20.65 27.18
N GLN A 7 -24.80 -20.06 26.29
CA GLN A 7 -24.08 -20.55 25.12
C GLN A 7 -22.71 -19.89 25.05
N SER A 8 -21.68 -20.69 24.78
CA SER A 8 -20.51 -20.22 24.04
C SER A 8 -21.04 -19.46 22.83
N GLU A 9 -20.77 -18.15 22.77
CA GLU A 9 -21.15 -17.30 21.65
C GLU A 9 -20.38 -17.81 20.43
N HIS A 10 -21.03 -18.73 19.73
CA HIS A 10 -20.57 -19.39 18.53
C HIS A 10 -20.50 -18.28 17.49
N ILE A 11 -19.34 -17.63 17.42
CA ILE A 11 -19.01 -16.71 16.33
C ILE A 11 -19.43 -17.44 15.04
N PRO A 12 -20.34 -16.87 14.23
CA PRO A 12 -20.88 -17.56 13.08
C PRO A 12 -19.73 -18.05 12.21
N ILE A 13 -19.75 -19.33 11.87
CA ILE A 13 -18.68 -20.00 11.11
C ILE A 13 -18.43 -19.27 9.77
N ASP A 14 -19.48 -18.66 9.19
CA ASP A 14 -19.39 -17.79 8.01
C ASP A 14 -18.59 -16.50 8.23
N SER A 15 -18.64 -15.91 9.43
CA SER A 15 -17.92 -14.66 9.73
C SER A 15 -16.43 -14.88 9.95
N LYS A 16 -16.04 -15.99 10.60
CA LYS A 16 -14.61 -16.34 10.74
C LYS A 16 -14.00 -16.71 9.39
N LYS A 17 -14.72 -17.50 8.60
CA LYS A 17 -14.29 -17.91 7.26
C LYS A 17 -14.07 -16.68 6.37
N ALA A 18 -15.00 -15.73 6.34
CA ALA A 18 -14.85 -14.49 5.58
C ALA A 18 -13.60 -13.69 6.00
N ILE A 19 -13.35 -13.53 7.30
CA ILE A 19 -12.16 -12.81 7.79
C ILE A 19 -10.86 -13.50 7.36
N ILE A 20 -10.80 -14.83 7.42
CA ILE A 20 -9.62 -15.60 7.02
C ILE A 20 -9.38 -15.45 5.51
N ILE A 21 -10.44 -15.55 4.71
CA ILE A 21 -10.37 -15.39 3.26
C ILE A 21 -9.89 -13.98 2.89
N ASP A 22 -10.44 -12.94 3.52
CA ASP A 22 -10.03 -11.55 3.28
C ASP A 22 -8.57 -11.31 3.67
N LEU A 23 -8.12 -11.85 4.80
CA LEU A 23 -6.74 -11.73 5.26
C LEU A 23 -5.76 -12.43 4.32
N LEU A 24 -6.02 -13.69 3.96
CA LEU A 24 -5.14 -14.48 3.08
C LEU A 24 -5.10 -13.89 1.67
N SER A 25 -6.26 -13.51 1.13
CA SER A 25 -6.38 -12.91 -0.20
C SER A 25 -5.71 -11.54 -0.25
N GLY A 26 -5.89 -10.72 0.80
CA GLY A 26 -5.26 -9.41 0.93
C GLY A 26 -3.73 -9.49 0.98
N THR A 27 -3.20 -10.43 1.78
CA THR A 27 -1.76 -10.64 1.89
C THR A 27 -1.16 -11.19 0.59
N ALA A 28 -1.81 -12.18 -0.04
CA ALA A 28 -1.38 -12.72 -1.32
C ALA A 28 -1.42 -11.66 -2.43
N ALA A 29 -2.50 -10.88 -2.50
CA ALA A 29 -2.65 -9.77 -3.44
C ALA A 29 -1.56 -8.72 -3.28
N GLY A 30 -1.24 -8.34 -2.04
CA GLY A 30 -0.16 -7.40 -1.76
C GLY A 30 1.22 -7.92 -2.18
N ALA A 31 1.51 -9.19 -1.90
CA ALA A 31 2.77 -9.83 -2.29
C ALA A 31 2.91 -9.95 -3.83
N LEU A 32 1.88 -10.46 -4.50
CA LEU A 32 1.88 -10.71 -5.93
C LEU A 32 1.78 -9.41 -6.75
N SER A 33 1.04 -8.40 -6.31
CA SER A 33 1.02 -7.09 -6.96
C SER A 33 2.36 -6.35 -6.83
N THR A 34 3.05 -6.51 -5.69
CA THR A 34 4.43 -6.03 -5.52
C THR A 34 5.37 -6.70 -6.50
N LEU A 35 5.25 -8.03 -6.66
CA LEU A 35 6.04 -8.78 -7.64
C LEU A 35 5.74 -8.33 -9.08
N ALA A 36 4.48 -8.10 -9.43
CA ALA A 36 4.05 -7.63 -10.74
C ALA A 36 4.57 -6.21 -11.05
N GLY A 37 4.63 -5.32 -10.06
CA GLY A 37 5.16 -3.96 -10.20
C GLY A 37 6.70 -3.88 -10.19
N TYR A 38 7.38 -4.91 -9.67
CA TYR A 38 8.82 -4.90 -9.43
C TYR A 38 9.69 -4.60 -10.67
N PRO A 39 9.39 -5.10 -11.89
CA PRO A 39 10.16 -4.75 -13.08
C PRO A 39 10.23 -3.24 -13.35
N LEU A 40 9.12 -2.52 -13.13
CA LEU A 40 9.06 -1.07 -13.30
C LEU A 40 9.88 -0.35 -12.22
N ASP A 41 9.84 -0.85 -10.99
CA ASP A 41 10.62 -0.32 -9.88
C ASP A 41 12.13 -0.49 -10.13
N LEU A 42 12.54 -1.64 -10.67
CA LEU A 42 13.95 -1.91 -10.98
C LEU A 42 14.46 -1.02 -12.13
N ILE A 43 13.65 -0.82 -13.18
CA ILE A 43 13.99 0.09 -14.28
C ILE A 43 14.11 1.53 -13.76
N LYS A 44 13.16 1.99 -12.95
CA LYS A 44 13.16 3.33 -12.35
C LYS A 44 14.38 3.53 -11.45
N PHE A 45 14.71 2.54 -10.63
CA PHE A 45 15.90 2.58 -9.78
C PHE A 45 17.17 2.76 -10.60
N ARG A 46 17.36 1.99 -11.68
CA ARG A 46 18.53 2.16 -12.57
C ARG A 46 18.56 3.50 -13.27
N GLN A 47 17.41 3.98 -13.72
CA GLN A 47 17.30 5.30 -14.32
C GLN A 47 17.74 6.39 -13.32
N GLN A 48 17.34 6.30 -12.05
CA GLN A 48 17.66 7.28 -11.03
C GLN A 48 19.13 7.21 -10.58
N VAL A 49 19.65 6.00 -10.37
CA VAL A 49 21.02 5.81 -9.86
C VAL A 49 22.06 6.00 -10.95
N GLN A 50 21.82 5.44 -12.14
CA GLN A 50 22.80 5.46 -13.23
C GLN A 50 22.56 6.60 -14.24
N GLN A 51 21.48 7.39 -14.07
CA GLN A 51 21.10 8.48 -14.98
C GLN A 51 20.98 8.02 -16.45
N VAL A 52 20.51 6.80 -16.67
CA VAL A 52 20.31 6.20 -18.00
C VAL A 52 18.85 6.25 -18.43
N SER A 53 18.59 6.26 -19.74
CA SER A 53 17.22 6.18 -20.26
C SER A 53 16.55 4.85 -19.91
N VAL A 54 15.21 4.85 -19.84
CA VAL A 54 14.37 3.67 -19.58
C VAL A 54 14.77 2.50 -20.49
N ILE A 55 14.93 2.75 -21.79
CA ILE A 55 15.29 1.72 -22.78
C ILE A 55 16.66 1.13 -22.49
N LYS A 56 17.64 1.97 -22.13
CA LYS A 56 18.99 1.52 -21.81
C LYS A 56 19.00 0.71 -20.51
N ALA A 57 18.27 1.14 -19.48
CA ALA A 57 18.08 0.40 -18.24
C ALA A 57 17.44 -0.97 -18.49
N SER A 58 16.34 -1.03 -19.25
CA SER A 58 15.67 -2.28 -19.61
C SER A 58 16.59 -3.22 -20.40
N LYS A 59 17.38 -2.69 -21.34
CA LYS A 59 18.33 -3.49 -22.12
C LYS A 59 19.45 -4.05 -21.24
N GLN A 60 19.98 -3.26 -20.30
CA GLN A 60 20.99 -3.72 -19.35
C GLN A 60 20.46 -4.84 -18.44
N ILE A 61 19.25 -4.67 -17.87
CA ILE A 61 18.61 -5.70 -17.04
C ILE A 61 18.45 -7.00 -17.84
N PHE A 62 17.99 -6.88 -19.09
CA PHE A 62 17.83 -8.03 -19.98
C PHE A 62 19.16 -8.68 -20.36
N GLN A 63 20.25 -7.91 -20.50
CA GLN A 63 21.57 -8.46 -20.78
C GLN A 63 22.19 -9.19 -19.58
N GLU A 64 21.88 -8.75 -18.35
CA GLU A 64 22.41 -9.37 -17.12
C GLU A 64 21.74 -10.69 -16.75
N GLY A 65 20.46 -10.87 -17.07
CA GLY A 65 19.69 -12.05 -16.64
C GLY A 65 18.45 -12.34 -17.48
N ARG A 66 18.32 -11.75 -18.67
CA ARG A 66 17.14 -11.87 -19.54
C ARG A 66 15.86 -11.53 -18.78
N LEU A 67 14.88 -12.43 -18.75
CA LEU A 67 13.61 -12.22 -18.05
C LEU A 67 13.72 -12.37 -16.53
N SER A 68 14.56 -13.28 -16.02
CA SER A 68 14.75 -13.43 -14.57
C SER A 68 15.52 -12.26 -13.97
N GLY A 69 16.32 -11.55 -14.77
CA GLY A 69 16.99 -10.30 -14.40
C GLY A 69 16.03 -9.23 -13.87
N PHE A 70 14.80 -9.15 -14.42
CA PHE A 70 13.78 -8.19 -13.99
C PHE A 70 13.22 -8.47 -12.60
N PHE A 71 13.38 -9.69 -12.09
CA PHE A 71 12.87 -10.11 -10.77
C PHE A 71 14.00 -10.35 -9.77
N LYS A 72 15.26 -10.17 -10.17
CA LYS A 72 16.42 -10.35 -9.28
C LYS A 72 16.39 -9.30 -8.17
N GLY A 73 16.17 -9.75 -6.93
CA GLY A 73 16.06 -8.88 -5.75
C GLY A 73 14.62 -8.58 -5.31
N SER A 74 13.60 -9.15 -5.96
CA SER A 74 12.18 -8.96 -5.61
C SER A 74 11.78 -9.62 -4.28
N LEU A 75 12.57 -10.58 -3.79
CA LEU A 75 12.24 -11.33 -2.57
C LEU A 75 12.16 -10.41 -1.34
N SER A 76 13.08 -9.45 -1.20
CA SER A 76 13.10 -8.51 -0.07
C SER A 76 11.83 -7.64 0.01
N PRO A 77 11.41 -6.92 -1.05
CA PRO A 77 10.17 -6.14 -1.01
C PRO A 77 8.92 -7.01 -0.87
N VAL A 78 8.88 -8.22 -1.47
CA VAL A 78 7.74 -9.14 -1.33
C VAL A 78 7.57 -9.61 0.11
N LEU A 79 8.64 -10.15 0.72
CA LEU A 79 8.59 -10.63 2.12
C LEU A 79 8.31 -9.49 3.09
N GLY A 80 8.86 -8.31 2.84
CA GLY A 80 8.61 -7.14 3.67
C GLY A 80 7.14 -6.69 3.68
N ASN A 81 6.42 -6.87 2.57
CA ASN A 81 5.03 -6.43 2.45
C ASN A 81 4.02 -7.41 3.08
N ILE A 82 4.38 -8.67 3.28
CA ILE A 82 3.51 -9.68 3.89
C ILE A 82 3.00 -9.27 5.29
N PRO A 83 3.88 -8.98 6.28
CA PRO A 83 3.42 -8.64 7.63
C PRO A 83 2.68 -7.29 7.67
N ILE A 84 3.06 -6.34 6.82
CA ILE A 84 2.41 -5.03 6.71
C ILE A 84 0.96 -5.20 6.26
N ASN A 85 0.74 -5.88 5.13
CA ASN A 85 -0.61 -6.07 4.58
C ASN A 85 -1.48 -6.89 5.54
N SER A 86 -0.91 -7.91 6.17
CA SER A 86 -1.62 -8.73 7.16
C SER A 86 -2.13 -7.88 8.33
N LEU A 87 -1.31 -6.99 8.87
CA LEU A 87 -1.71 -6.07 9.94
C LEU A 87 -2.76 -5.05 9.49
N ILE A 88 -2.66 -4.51 8.28
CA ILE A 88 -3.64 -3.56 7.73
C ILE A 88 -5.03 -4.21 7.66
N PHE A 89 -5.13 -5.41 7.09
CA PHE A 89 -6.40 -6.12 6.96
C PHE A 89 -6.97 -6.53 8.33
N ALA A 90 -6.13 -7.03 9.24
CA ALA A 90 -6.55 -7.38 10.59
C ALA A 90 -7.07 -6.15 11.38
N ALA A 91 -6.34 -5.04 11.33
CA ALA A 91 -6.71 -3.80 12.01
C ALA A 91 -7.99 -3.17 11.43
N ASN A 92 -8.13 -3.16 10.11
CA ASN A 92 -9.37 -2.71 9.46
C ASN A 92 -10.57 -3.57 9.83
N GLY A 93 -10.42 -4.90 9.81
CA GLY A 93 -11.48 -5.84 10.21
C GLY A 93 -11.91 -5.63 11.67
N PHE A 94 -10.94 -5.44 12.57
CA PHE A 94 -11.22 -5.12 13.98
C PHE A 94 -11.96 -3.79 14.15
N CYS A 95 -11.49 -2.71 13.52
CA CYS A 95 -12.13 -1.39 13.61
C CYS A 95 -13.55 -1.39 13.03
N ASN A 96 -13.74 -2.02 11.87
CA ASN A 96 -15.07 -2.09 11.24
C ASN A 96 -16.06 -2.86 12.12
N LYS A 97 -15.63 -3.96 12.76
CA LYS A 97 -16.47 -4.69 13.73
C LYS A 97 -16.84 -3.82 14.93
N GLN A 98 -15.88 -3.06 15.47
CA GLN A 98 -16.12 -2.19 16.61
C GLN A 98 -17.09 -1.03 16.27
N PHE A 99 -16.91 -0.38 15.11
CA PHE A 99 -17.77 0.72 14.66
C PHE A 99 -19.19 0.31 14.23
N ASN A 100 -19.40 -0.98 13.94
CA ASN A 100 -20.72 -1.55 13.66
C ASN A 100 -21.42 -2.02 14.94
N ASN A 101 -20.68 -2.56 15.92
CA ASN A 101 -21.23 -2.98 17.21
C ASN A 101 -21.60 -1.80 18.10
N GLN A 102 -20.84 -0.72 18.07
CA GLN A 102 -21.20 0.54 18.73
C GLN A 102 -22.01 1.38 17.73
N GLN A 103 -23.26 1.72 18.06
CA GLN A 103 -24.06 2.75 17.36
C GLN A 103 -23.41 4.14 17.51
N THR A 104 -22.24 4.29 16.88
CA THR A 104 -21.46 5.52 16.85
C THR A 104 -22.13 6.50 15.90
N LYS A 105 -22.30 7.76 16.32
CA LYS A 105 -22.86 8.87 15.53
C LYS A 105 -21.96 9.34 14.37
N LEU A 106 -20.93 8.57 14.01
CA LEU A 106 -19.98 8.94 12.96
C LEU A 106 -20.55 8.64 11.58
N ASN A 107 -20.28 9.53 10.62
CA ASN A 107 -20.64 9.30 9.21
C ASN A 107 -19.80 8.15 8.62
N GLU A 108 -20.32 7.49 7.59
CA GLU A 108 -19.64 6.36 6.91
C GLU A 108 -18.21 6.73 6.48
N PHE A 109 -18.03 7.92 5.91
CA PHE A 109 -16.71 8.43 5.51
C PHE A 109 -15.74 8.57 6.68
N GLN A 110 -16.21 9.05 7.82
CA GLN A 110 -15.37 9.22 9.02
C GLN A 110 -14.96 7.86 9.59
N LYS A 111 -15.88 6.88 9.59
CA LYS A 111 -15.57 5.51 10.01
C LYS A 111 -14.46 4.90 9.16
N ILE A 112 -14.57 5.03 7.84
CA ILE A 112 -13.59 4.50 6.86
C ILE A 112 -12.24 5.23 6.98
N TYR A 113 -12.25 6.55 7.11
CA TYR A 113 -11.02 7.32 7.28
C TYR A 113 -10.29 6.95 8.58
N LEU A 114 -11.02 6.88 9.70
CA LEU A 114 -10.45 6.56 11.01
C LEU A 114 -9.98 5.11 11.09
N SER A 115 -10.71 4.15 10.51
CA SER A 115 -10.24 2.76 10.43
C SER A 115 -8.97 2.65 9.59
N GLY A 116 -8.91 3.38 8.46
CA GLY A 116 -7.71 3.48 7.63
C GLY A 116 -6.50 4.05 8.38
N CYS A 117 -6.68 5.14 9.12
CA CYS A 117 -5.63 5.72 9.97
C CYS A 117 -5.18 4.75 11.07
N PHE A 118 -6.12 4.07 11.74
CA PHE A 118 -5.79 3.07 12.76
C PHE A 118 -5.01 1.90 12.17
N ALA A 119 -5.46 1.36 11.04
CA ALA A 119 -4.76 0.29 10.32
C ALA A 119 -3.36 0.73 9.89
N GLY A 120 -3.22 1.96 9.39
CA GLY A 120 -1.93 2.57 9.09
C GLY A 120 -1.01 2.61 10.31
N ALA A 121 -1.52 3.05 11.46
CA ALA A 121 -0.75 3.11 12.71
C ALA A 121 -0.30 1.72 13.20
N VAL A 122 -1.19 0.72 13.15
CA VAL A 122 -0.85 -0.67 13.53
C VAL A 122 0.19 -1.25 12.57
N SER A 123 0.08 -0.96 11.26
CA SER A 123 1.02 -1.45 10.26
C SER A 123 2.47 -0.98 10.49
N LEU A 124 2.68 0.15 11.20
CA LEU A 124 4.00 0.67 11.55
C LEU A 124 4.84 -0.33 12.36
N ILE A 125 4.19 -1.21 13.13
CA ILE A 125 4.86 -2.24 13.94
C ILE A 125 5.71 -3.17 13.05
N ALA A 126 5.18 -3.56 11.88
CA ALA A 126 5.91 -4.39 10.92
C ALA A 126 6.70 -3.56 9.90
N PHE A 127 6.17 -2.39 9.54
CA PHE A 127 6.75 -1.58 8.49
C PHE A 127 8.08 -0.92 8.88
N VAL A 128 8.16 -0.34 10.09
CA VAL A 128 9.40 0.31 10.56
C VAL A 128 10.61 -0.64 10.56
N PRO A 129 10.55 -1.85 11.17
CA PRO A 129 11.70 -2.76 11.14
C PRO A 129 12.00 -3.26 9.73
N THR A 130 10.99 -3.54 8.91
CA THR A 130 11.18 -3.96 7.50
C THR A 130 11.95 -2.92 6.70
N GLU A 131 11.58 -1.66 6.84
CA GLU A 131 12.26 -0.55 6.17
C GLU A 131 13.67 -0.33 6.72
N LEU A 132 13.87 -0.50 8.03
CA LEU A 132 15.22 -0.44 8.63
C LEU A 132 16.14 -1.52 8.08
N ILE A 133 15.63 -2.74 7.89
CA ILE A 133 16.41 -3.83 7.28
C ILE A 133 16.78 -3.47 5.83
N LYS A 134 15.83 -2.97 5.04
CA LYS A 134 16.11 -2.57 3.65
C LYS A 134 17.18 -1.48 3.58
N VAL A 135 17.05 -0.44 4.43
CA VAL A 135 18.05 0.64 4.50
C VAL A 135 19.40 0.08 4.89
N ARG A 136 19.51 -0.76 5.94
CA ARG A 136 20.78 -1.37 6.36
C ARG A 136 21.43 -2.26 5.29
N ILE A 137 20.64 -2.99 4.51
CA ILE A 137 21.15 -3.81 3.40
C ILE A 137 21.68 -2.91 2.27
N GLN A 138 21.05 -1.76 2.04
CA GLN A 138 21.49 -0.78 1.04
C GLN A 138 22.69 0.06 1.53
N ASP A 139 22.88 0.18 2.85
CA ASP A 139 23.96 0.91 3.53
C ASP A 139 25.36 0.27 3.36
N MET A 140 25.45 -0.94 2.79
CA MET A 140 26.74 -1.58 2.50
C MET A 140 27.57 -0.84 1.42
N HIS A 141 26.97 0.14 0.71
CA HIS A 141 27.68 0.99 -0.27
C HIS A 141 27.73 2.48 0.06
N GLN A 142 26.97 2.97 1.04
CA GLN A 142 27.05 4.34 1.56
C GLN A 142 26.84 4.28 3.05
N GLN A 143 27.78 4.76 3.86
CA GLN A 143 27.58 4.92 5.30
C GLN A 143 26.42 5.90 5.53
N GLN A 144 25.33 5.50 6.20
CA GLN A 144 24.82 6.18 7.41
C GLN A 144 23.41 5.73 7.88
N ASN A 145 23.33 5.53 9.20
CA ASN A 145 22.13 5.29 10.00
C ASN A 145 21.13 6.48 9.98
N HIS A 146 20.12 6.47 9.10
CA HIS A 146 19.07 7.51 9.11
C HIS A 146 17.67 6.94 9.39
N LEU A 147 17.26 7.00 10.65
CA LEU A 147 15.89 6.71 11.10
C LEU A 147 14.98 7.92 10.85
N TYR A 148 14.56 8.14 9.61
CA TYR A 148 13.54 9.14 9.30
C TYR A 148 12.16 8.64 9.80
N LYS A 149 11.55 9.36 10.75
CA LYS A 149 10.24 9.03 11.34
C LYS A 149 9.13 9.19 10.30
N LYS A 150 8.67 8.06 9.75
CA LYS A 150 7.53 7.96 8.83
C LYS A 150 6.17 8.08 9.53
N VAL A 151 5.96 9.14 10.31
CA VAL A 151 4.63 9.46 10.90
C VAL A 151 3.61 9.85 9.81
N VAL A 152 4.10 10.23 8.63
CA VAL A 152 3.30 10.65 7.45
C VAL A 152 2.50 9.49 6.82
N ASP A 153 2.83 8.23 7.10
CA ASP A 153 2.15 7.10 6.47
C ASP A 153 0.73 6.88 7.02
N VAL A 154 0.46 7.32 8.25
CA VAL A 154 -0.86 7.19 8.90
C VAL A 154 -1.99 7.92 8.14
N PRO A 155 -1.89 9.24 7.85
CA PRO A 155 -2.94 9.93 7.07
C PRO A 155 -3.05 9.42 5.64
N THR A 156 -1.95 8.90 5.07
CA THR A 156 -1.90 8.38 3.69
C THR A 156 -2.85 7.19 3.50
N PHE A 157 -2.94 6.28 4.49
CA PHE A 157 -3.92 5.20 4.47
C PHE A 157 -5.36 5.69 4.64
N GLY A 158 -5.60 6.69 5.49
CA GLY A 158 -6.91 7.33 5.61
C GLY A 158 -7.38 7.91 4.27
N ILE A 159 -6.50 8.66 3.58
CA ILE A 159 -6.77 9.22 2.25
C ILE A 159 -7.07 8.09 1.23
N TYR A 160 -6.32 6.99 1.27
CA TYR A 160 -6.54 5.85 0.36
C TYR A 160 -7.93 5.25 0.52
N PHE A 161 -8.31 4.83 1.73
CA PHE A 161 -9.61 4.18 1.96
C PHE A 161 -10.78 5.14 1.72
N SER A 162 -10.64 6.40 2.12
CA SER A 162 -11.62 7.45 1.83
C SER A 162 -11.81 7.69 0.34
N SER A 163 -10.72 7.83 -0.42
CA SER A 163 -10.78 8.03 -1.87
C SER A 163 -11.37 6.81 -2.57
N TYR A 164 -11.01 5.61 -2.12
CA TYR A 164 -11.58 4.37 -2.65
C TYR A 164 -13.10 4.31 -2.46
N ASN A 165 -13.63 4.65 -1.28
CA ASN A 165 -15.08 4.70 -1.05
C ASN A 165 -15.79 5.75 -1.95
N ILE A 166 -15.17 6.90 -2.17
CA ILE A 166 -15.70 7.93 -3.09
C ILE A 166 -15.77 7.39 -4.52
N TYR A 167 -14.69 6.79 -5.02
CA TYR A 167 -14.69 6.22 -6.38
C TYR A 167 -15.64 5.02 -6.51
N GLN A 168 -15.82 4.23 -5.45
CA GLN A 168 -16.84 3.19 -5.42
C GLN A 168 -18.24 3.75 -5.64
N LYS A 169 -18.60 4.80 -4.90
CA LYS A 169 -19.88 5.50 -5.04
C LYS A 169 -20.04 6.15 -6.41
N MET A 170 -18.98 6.80 -6.92
CA MET A 170 -18.98 7.44 -8.23
C MET A 170 -19.22 6.46 -9.38
N PHE A 171 -18.71 5.23 -9.27
CA PHE A 171 -18.95 4.17 -10.27
C PHE A 171 -20.24 3.37 -10.05
N GLY A 172 -21.06 3.77 -9.08
CA GLY A 172 -22.31 3.10 -8.71
C GLY A 172 -22.08 1.67 -8.23
N MET A 173 -20.99 1.43 -7.48
CA MET A 173 -20.74 0.14 -6.85
C MET A 173 -21.40 0.09 -5.48
N ASP A 174 -22.19 -0.95 -5.24
CA ASP A 174 -22.75 -1.21 -3.91
C ASP A 174 -21.64 -1.68 -2.94
N PRO A 175 -21.45 -1.03 -1.78
CA PRO A 175 -20.45 -1.43 -0.79
C PRO A 175 -20.65 -2.85 -0.25
N ASN A 176 -21.89 -3.34 -0.30
CA ASN A 176 -22.31 -4.65 0.18
C ASN A 176 -22.44 -5.69 -0.94
N SER A 177 -22.10 -5.35 -2.18
CA SER A 177 -22.09 -6.32 -3.28
C SER A 177 -21.01 -7.38 -3.00
N LYS A 178 -21.45 -8.56 -2.54
CA LYS A 178 -20.58 -9.72 -2.35
C LYS A 178 -20.06 -10.21 -3.70
N ILE A 179 -18.89 -10.82 -3.62
CA ILE A 179 -17.97 -11.37 -4.64
C ILE A 179 -18.61 -12.25 -5.77
N SER A 180 -19.93 -12.45 -5.79
CA SER A 180 -20.60 -13.42 -6.65
C SER A 180 -20.91 -12.95 -8.08
N ASP A 181 -20.89 -11.64 -8.38
CA ASP A 181 -21.11 -11.17 -9.75
C ASP A 181 -19.78 -11.19 -10.51
N GLN A 182 -19.53 -12.29 -11.22
CA GLN A 182 -18.44 -12.49 -12.19
C GLN A 182 -18.50 -11.53 -13.41
N ASN A 183 -19.16 -10.39 -13.28
CA ASN A 183 -19.23 -9.40 -14.33
C ASN A 183 -17.85 -8.75 -14.46
N VAL A 184 -17.17 -8.97 -15.58
CA VAL A 184 -15.91 -8.30 -15.94
C VAL A 184 -16.03 -6.77 -15.73
N THR A 185 -17.20 -6.21 -15.97
CA THR A 185 -17.55 -4.81 -15.69
C THR A 185 -17.34 -4.41 -14.22
N PHE A 186 -17.73 -5.27 -13.27
CA PHE A 186 -17.57 -5.01 -11.84
C PHE A 186 -16.10 -5.08 -11.41
N LEU A 187 -15.35 -6.07 -11.89
CA LEU A 187 -13.90 -6.16 -11.68
C LEU A 187 -13.18 -4.92 -12.23
N VAL A 188 -13.50 -4.49 -13.45
CA VAL A 188 -12.91 -3.28 -14.05
C VAL A 188 -13.23 -2.04 -13.22
N LYS A 189 -14.47 -1.88 -12.73
CA LYS A 189 -14.84 -0.77 -11.84
C LYS A 189 -13.99 -0.76 -10.56
N LYS A 190 -13.78 -1.92 -9.93
CA LYS A 190 -12.90 -2.04 -8.74
C LYS A 190 -11.44 -1.74 -9.05
N MET A 191 -10.92 -2.22 -10.17
CA MET A 191 -9.56 -1.92 -10.62
C MET A 191 -9.36 -0.41 -10.84
N LEU A 192 -10.34 0.26 -11.45
CA LEU A 192 -10.33 1.70 -11.68
C LEU A 192 -10.45 2.47 -10.36
N ALA A 193 -11.37 2.08 -9.47
CA ALA A 193 -11.52 2.71 -8.16
C ALA A 193 -10.24 2.59 -7.32
N GLY A 194 -9.63 1.40 -7.31
CA GLY A 194 -8.37 1.14 -6.63
C GLY A 194 -7.19 1.90 -7.23
N GLY A 195 -7.05 1.89 -8.55
CA GLY A 195 -6.00 2.59 -9.26
C GLY A 195 -6.07 4.11 -9.08
N LEU A 196 -7.28 4.68 -9.16
CA LEU A 196 -7.52 6.10 -8.92
C LEU A 196 -7.33 6.47 -7.44
N ALA A 197 -7.80 5.65 -6.51
CA ALA A 197 -7.56 5.86 -5.08
C ALA A 197 -6.05 5.88 -4.77
N GLY A 198 -5.29 4.91 -5.29
CA GLY A 198 -3.85 4.85 -5.16
C GLY A 198 -3.15 6.08 -5.76
N SER A 199 -3.61 6.55 -6.91
CA SER A 199 -3.08 7.76 -7.55
C SER A 199 -3.35 9.01 -6.71
N THR A 200 -4.58 9.18 -6.21
CA THR A 200 -4.97 10.30 -5.34
C THR A 200 -4.16 10.30 -4.04
N THR A 201 -3.96 9.14 -3.43
CA THR A 201 -3.08 9.00 -2.27
C THR A 201 -1.65 9.45 -2.57
N TRP A 202 -1.08 9.00 -3.69
CA TRP A 202 0.27 9.40 -4.08
C TRP A 202 0.38 10.86 -4.46
N PHE A 203 -0.67 11.49 -4.99
CA PHE A 203 -0.71 12.93 -5.23
C PHE A 203 -0.46 13.73 -3.94
N PHE A 204 -1.10 13.35 -2.83
CA PHE A 204 -0.91 14.01 -1.53
C PHE A 204 0.36 13.56 -0.80
N ALA A 205 0.79 12.31 -0.98
CA ALA A 205 1.98 11.78 -0.33
C ALA A 205 3.29 12.25 -1.00
N TYR A 206 3.25 12.61 -2.29
CA TYR A 206 4.45 12.89 -3.08
C TYR A 206 5.36 13.99 -2.52
N PRO A 207 4.86 15.14 -2.03
CA PRO A 207 5.73 16.17 -1.45
C PRO A 207 6.56 15.67 -0.28
N PHE A 208 6.00 14.78 0.54
CA PHE A 208 6.70 14.18 1.67
C PHE A 208 7.73 13.13 1.21
N ASP A 209 7.44 12.41 0.13
CA ASP A 209 8.38 11.47 -0.48
C ASP A 209 9.61 12.21 -1.03
N VAL A 210 9.42 13.35 -1.71
CA VAL A 210 10.52 14.21 -2.17
C VAL A 210 11.37 14.70 -1.00
N ILE A 211 10.75 15.22 0.08
CA ILE A 211 11.47 15.67 1.27
C ILE A 211 12.27 14.53 1.89
N LYS A 212 11.68 13.32 1.97
CA LYS A 212 12.34 12.12 2.48
C LYS A 212 13.53 11.73 1.60
N SER A 213 13.37 11.67 0.29
CA SER A 213 14.46 11.33 -0.63
C SER A 213 15.63 12.30 -0.53
N VAL A 214 15.36 13.60 -0.32
CA VAL A 214 16.42 14.61 -0.10
C VAL A 214 17.03 14.51 1.28
N ALA A 215 16.22 14.24 2.32
CA ALA A 215 16.70 14.02 3.69
C ALA A 215 17.67 12.83 3.79
N GLN A 216 17.52 11.86 2.90
CA GLN A 216 18.40 10.70 2.80
C GLN A 216 19.74 11.00 2.10
N THR A 217 19.95 12.22 1.60
CA THR A 217 21.24 12.63 1.01
C THR A 217 22.19 13.18 2.07
N GLU A 218 23.49 12.92 1.91
CA GLU A 218 24.55 13.33 2.87
C GLU A 218 24.57 14.83 3.18
N ARG A 219 24.03 15.68 2.28
CA ARG A 219 23.97 17.13 2.45
C ARG A 219 22.98 17.60 3.52
N PHE A 220 22.01 16.77 3.93
CA PHE A 220 20.89 17.19 4.80
C PHE A 220 20.70 16.36 6.07
N ILE A 221 21.71 15.58 6.47
CA ILE A 221 21.67 14.63 7.60
C ILE A 221 21.16 15.25 8.92
N ASN A 222 21.56 16.49 9.20
CA ASN A 222 21.22 17.19 10.45
C ASN A 222 20.10 18.22 10.28
N HIS A 223 19.42 18.22 9.14
CA HIS A 223 18.35 19.18 8.85
C HIS A 223 16.98 18.58 9.17
N SER A 224 16.16 19.37 9.86
CA SER A 224 14.74 19.05 10.05
C SER A 224 14.01 19.04 8.70
N SER A 225 12.95 18.23 8.56
CA SER A 225 12.10 18.18 7.35
C SER A 225 11.65 19.57 6.90
N PHE A 226 11.39 20.48 7.85
CA PHE A 226 11.02 21.86 7.55
C PHE A 226 12.18 22.69 6.97
N GLN A 227 13.41 22.48 7.46
CA GLN A 227 14.60 23.14 6.93
C GLN A 227 14.92 22.65 5.52
N ILE A 228 14.79 21.34 5.28
CA ILE A 228 14.94 20.73 3.96
C ILE A 228 13.90 21.30 2.99
N MET A 229 12.62 21.31 3.39
CA MET A 229 11.54 21.88 2.59
C MET A 229 11.80 23.35 2.23
N ARG A 230 12.22 24.17 3.21
CA ARG A 230 12.54 25.59 2.97
C ARG A 230 13.73 25.75 2.03
N HIS A 231 14.74 24.88 2.13
CA HIS A 231 15.91 24.91 1.25
C HIS A 231 15.52 24.55 -0.19
N LEU A 232 14.77 23.44 -0.38
CA LEU A 232 14.31 22.99 -1.69
C LEU A 232 13.44 24.04 -2.38
N HIS A 233 12.54 24.68 -1.62
CA HIS A 233 11.71 25.74 -2.16
C HIS A 233 12.52 26.98 -2.60
N ARG A 234 13.64 27.29 -1.92
CA ARG A 234 14.52 28.40 -2.30
C ARG A 234 15.40 28.08 -3.51
N GLU A 235 15.85 26.84 -3.64
CA GLU A 235 16.80 26.42 -4.69
C GLU A 235 16.09 26.06 -6.01
N HIS A 236 14.96 25.34 -5.94
CA HIS A 236 14.26 24.79 -7.11
C HIS A 236 12.82 25.27 -7.27
N GLY A 237 12.30 26.05 -6.32
CA GLY A 237 10.90 26.47 -6.31
C GLY A 237 9.92 25.30 -6.17
N LEU A 238 8.71 25.46 -6.71
CA LEU A 238 7.66 24.43 -6.68
C LEU A 238 7.87 23.31 -7.70
N SER A 239 8.74 23.50 -8.71
CA SER A 239 8.95 22.53 -9.80
C SER A 239 9.43 21.17 -9.28
N ILE A 240 10.23 21.17 -8.20
CA ILE A 240 10.78 19.95 -7.60
C ILE A 240 9.71 18.95 -7.15
N TYR A 241 8.52 19.43 -6.77
CA TYR A 241 7.40 18.60 -6.34
C TYR A 241 6.59 18.02 -7.51
N HIS A 242 6.87 18.41 -8.75
CA HIS A 242 6.23 17.84 -9.95
C HIS A 242 7.16 16.89 -10.71
N GLN A 243 8.47 17.05 -10.56
CA GLN A 243 9.47 16.20 -11.19
C GLN A 243 9.36 14.77 -10.67
N GLY A 244 8.87 13.84 -11.50
CA GLY A 244 8.70 12.42 -11.15
C GLY A 244 7.31 12.02 -10.65
N LEU A 245 6.42 12.99 -10.41
CA LEU A 245 5.06 12.75 -9.92
C LEU A 245 4.27 11.80 -10.84
N MET A 246 4.29 12.02 -12.15
CA MET A 246 3.56 11.18 -13.12
C MET A 246 4.03 9.71 -13.12
N SER A 247 5.33 9.48 -12.90
CA SER A 247 5.87 8.12 -12.74
C SER A 247 5.33 7.46 -11.48
N CYS A 248 5.23 8.20 -10.36
CA CYS A 248 4.66 7.70 -9.12
C CYS A 248 3.16 7.42 -9.24
N LEU A 249 2.39 8.31 -9.89
CA LEU A 249 0.95 8.12 -10.11
C LEU A 249 0.68 6.91 -11.00
N THR A 250 1.41 6.78 -12.11
CA THR A 250 1.25 5.64 -13.04
C THR A 250 1.57 4.31 -12.33
N ARG A 251 2.67 4.28 -11.57
CA ARG A 251 3.04 3.10 -10.78
C ARG A 251 1.97 2.77 -9.74
N ALA A 252 1.48 3.77 -9.01
CA ALA A 252 0.43 3.59 -8.02
C ALA A 252 -0.85 3.03 -8.65
N PHE A 253 -1.27 3.56 -9.80
CA PHE A 253 -2.42 3.06 -10.53
C PHE A 253 -2.26 1.57 -10.87
N VAL A 254 -1.16 1.22 -11.54
CA VAL A 254 -0.91 -0.14 -12.03
C VAL A 254 -0.85 -1.15 -10.88
N VAL A 255 -0.07 -0.86 -9.84
CA VAL A 255 0.08 -1.77 -8.69
C VAL A 255 -1.24 -1.99 -7.97
N ASN A 256 -2.02 -0.93 -7.74
CA ASN A 256 -3.33 -1.07 -7.07
C ASN A 256 -4.34 -1.80 -7.96
N SER A 257 -4.37 -1.56 -9.27
CA SER A 257 -5.25 -2.31 -10.18
C SER A 257 -4.92 -3.81 -10.20
N PHE A 258 -3.64 -4.19 -10.24
CA PHE A 258 -3.24 -5.60 -10.13
C PHE A 258 -3.60 -6.21 -8.77
N CYS A 259 -3.42 -5.45 -7.69
CA CYS A 259 -3.79 -5.88 -6.34
C CYS A 259 -5.26 -6.31 -6.27
N PHE A 260 -6.18 -5.52 -6.83
CA PHE A 260 -7.60 -5.89 -6.85
C PHE A 260 -7.89 -7.14 -7.69
N VAL A 261 -7.30 -7.29 -8.88
CA VAL A 261 -7.46 -8.52 -9.70
C VAL A 261 -7.01 -9.75 -8.93
N ILE A 262 -5.83 -9.69 -8.31
CA ILE A 262 -5.27 -10.82 -7.58
C ILE A 262 -6.10 -11.12 -6.33
N TYR A 263 -6.52 -10.08 -5.61
CA TYR A 263 -7.38 -10.24 -4.43
C TYR A 263 -8.68 -10.96 -4.78
N GLU A 264 -9.35 -10.56 -5.86
CA GLU A 264 -10.58 -11.23 -6.28
C GLU A 264 -10.34 -12.68 -6.68
N TYR A 265 -9.28 -12.94 -7.45
CA TYR A 265 -8.91 -14.31 -7.82
C TYR A 265 -8.63 -15.18 -6.58
N CYS A 266 -7.85 -14.68 -5.62
CA CYS A 266 -7.57 -15.39 -4.37
C CYS A 266 -8.83 -15.64 -3.53
N CYS A 267 -9.72 -14.64 -3.42
CA CYS A 267 -10.98 -14.78 -2.71
C CYS A 267 -11.85 -15.88 -3.34
N GLN A 268 -11.94 -15.94 -4.67
CA GLN A 268 -12.72 -16.96 -5.36
C GLN A 268 -12.17 -18.37 -5.12
N GLN A 269 -10.85 -18.53 -5.26
CA GLN A 269 -10.20 -19.83 -5.06
C GLN A 269 -10.33 -20.31 -3.60
N LEU A 270 -10.11 -19.43 -2.63
CA LEU A 270 -10.23 -19.78 -1.20
C LEU A 270 -11.67 -20.07 -0.78
N ASN A 271 -12.66 -19.38 -1.36
CA ASN A 271 -14.08 -19.70 -1.13
C ASN A 271 -14.47 -21.08 -1.68
N HIS A 272 -13.81 -21.55 -2.73
CA HIS A 272 -14.04 -22.89 -3.28
C HIS A 272 -13.31 -23.99 -2.48
N MET A 273 -12.19 -23.66 -1.81
CA MET A 273 -11.38 -24.62 -1.05
C MET A 273 -11.80 -24.79 0.41
N LEU A 274 -12.24 -23.72 1.07
CA LEU A 274 -12.70 -23.71 2.47
C LEU A 274 -14.22 -23.88 2.53
#